data_AF-A0A6N7MGR5-F1
#
_entry.id   AF-A0A6N7MGR5-F1
#
_cell.length_a   1.000
_cell.length_b   1.000
_cell.length_c   1.000
_cell.angle_alpha   90.00
_cell.angle_beta   90.00
_cell.angle_gamma   90.00
#
_symmetry.space_group_name_H-M   'P 1'
#
loop_
_entity.id
_entity.type
_entity.pdbx_description
1 polymer ?
#
loop_
_entity_poly.entity_id
_entity_poly.type
_entity_poly.pdbx_seq_one_letter_code
_entity_poly.pdbx_strand_id
1 'polypeptide(L)' 'MDRGLGERLFKFAIDVIKFLRNIKNTTEITVMKYQLTKAATSSGANYSPCQI' A
#
# COMPACT_ATOMS: atom_id res chain seq x y z
N MET A 1 12.21 11.63 16.44
CA MET A 1 11.84 10.66 15.39
C MET A 1 10.43 11.00 14.93
N ASP A 2 10.25 11.31 13.65
CA ASP A 2 8.96 11.64 13.05
C ASP A 2 7.94 10.52 13.34
N ARG A 3 6.88 10.86 14.08
CA ARG A 3 5.81 9.94 14.53
C ARG A 3 4.60 9.93 13.58
N GLY A 4 4.78 10.39 12.34
CA GLY A 4 3.63 10.78 11.51
C GLY A 4 3.50 9.95 10.26
N LEU A 5 4.37 10.19 9.29
CA LEU A 5 4.08 9.80 7.91
C LEU A 5 4.49 8.35 7.60
N GLY A 6 5.65 7.89 8.09
CA GLY A 6 6.11 6.51 7.87
C GLY A 6 5.15 5.46 8.44
N GLU A 7 4.70 5.65 9.68
CA GLU A 7 3.69 4.78 10.30
C GLU A 7 2.35 4.82 9.57
N ARG A 8 1.92 6.00 9.12
CA ARG A 8 0.69 6.15 8.32
C ARG A 8 0.79 5.45 6.97
N LEU A 9 1.94 5.51 6.30
CA LEU A 9 2.18 4.81 5.03
C LEU A 9 2.23 3.29 5.22
N PHE A 10 2.84 2.81 6.31
CA PHE A 10 2.83 1.39 6.66
C PHE A 10 1.42 0.89 6.94
N LYS A 11 0.65 1.63 7.76
CA LYS A 11 -0.76 1.32 8.04
C LYS A 11 -1.61 1.35 6.77
N PHE A 12 -1.43 2.37 5.93
CA PHE A 12 -2.11 2.48 4.64
C PHE A 12 -1.87 1.26 3.75
N ALA A 13 -0.62 0.79 3.63
CA ALA A 13 -0.31 -0.41 2.85
C ALA A 13 -1.03 -1.66 3.40
N ILE A 14 -1.07 -1.84 4.72
CA ILE A 14 -1.80 -2.94 5.37
C ILE A 14 -3.31 -2.85 5.07
N ASP A 15 -3.88 -1.67 5.22
CA ASP A 15 -5.32 -1.45 5.04
C ASP A 15 -5.74 -1.68 3.59
N VAL A 16 -4.93 -1.25 2.62
CA VAL A 16 -5.16 -1.55 1.19
C VAL A 16 -5.14 -3.06 0.94
N ILE A 17 -4.15 -3.79 1.45
CA ILE A 17 -4.06 -5.25 1.25
C ILE A 17 -5.26 -5.96 1.87
N LYS A 18 -5.67 -5.57 3.08
CA LYS A 18 -6.85 -6.14 3.75
C LYS A 18 -8.14 -5.81 3.01
N PHE A 19 -8.30 -4.59 2.52
CA PHE A 19 -9.44 -4.18 1.70
C PHE A 19 -9.52 -5.01 0.41
N LEU A 20 -8.42 -5.14 -0.32
CA LEU A 20 -8.37 -5.90 -1.57
C LEU A 20 -8.68 -7.39 -1.37
N ARG A 21 -8.42 -7.97 -0.19
CA ARG A 21 -8.80 -9.35 0.14
C ARG A 21 -10.33 -9.56 0.17
N ASN A 22 -11.11 -8.52 0.42
CA ASN A 22 -12.57 -8.61 0.49
C ASN A 22 -13.25 -8.43 -0.88
N ILE A 23 -12.51 -8.03 -1.92
CA ILE A 23 -13.07 -7.86 -3.27
C ILE A 23 -13.06 -9.24 -3.98
N LYS A 24 -14.12 -9.59 -4.71
CA LYS A 24 -14.16 -10.83 -5.51
C LYS A 24 -13.09 -10.79 -6.61
N ASN A 25 -12.42 -11.92 -6.83
CA ASN A 25 -11.47 -12.04 -7.93
C ASN A 25 -12.24 -12.27 -9.24
N THR A 26 -12.18 -11.27 -10.13
CA THR A 26 -12.40 -11.43 -11.57
C THR A 26 -11.07 -11.20 -12.31
N THR A 27 -11.02 -11.49 -13.60
CA THR A 27 -9.81 -11.28 -14.41
C THR A 27 -9.34 -9.82 -14.36
N GLU A 28 -10.26 -8.87 -14.53
CA GLU A 28 -10.00 -7.43 -14.50
C GLU A 28 -9.56 -6.97 -13.11
N ILE A 29 -10.28 -7.42 -12.08
CA ILE A 29 -10.00 -7.05 -10.69
C ILE A 29 -8.64 -7.59 -10.24
N THR A 30 -8.19 -8.73 -10.74
CA THR A 30 -6.90 -9.32 -10.36
C THR A 30 -5.74 -8.42 -10.81
N VAL A 31 -5.80 -7.87 -12.03
CA VAL A 31 -4.80 -6.91 -12.52
C VAL A 31 -4.84 -5.62 -11.69
N MET A 32 -6.03 -5.10 -11.37
CA MET A 32 -6.17 -3.90 -10.53
C MET A 32 -5.61 -4.12 -9.13
N LYS A 33 -5.90 -5.25 -8.48
CA LYS A 33 -5.38 -5.61 -7.16
C LYS A 33 -3.86 -5.65 -7.13
N TYR A 34 -3.25 -6.22 -8.17
CA TYR A 34 -1.81 -6.29 -8.29
C TYR A 34 -1.19 -4.89 -8.34
N GLN A 35 -1.71 -4.00 -9.19
CA GLN A 35 -1.19 -2.64 -9.32
C GLN A 35 -1.40 -1.80 -8.06
N LEU A 36 -2.57 -1.89 -7.43
CA LEU A 36 -2.87 -1.18 -6.19
C LEU A 36 -1.98 -1.65 -5.03
N THR A 37 -1.72 -2.95 -4.93
CA THR A 37 -0.80 -3.51 -3.92
C THR A 37 0.60 -2.95 -4.12
N LYS A 38 1.11 -2.94 -5.34
CA LYS A 38 2.44 -2.39 -5.64
C LYS A 38 2.54 -0.90 -5.36
N ALA A 39 1.54 -0.12 -5.77
CA ALA A 39 1.53 1.32 -5.56
C ALA A 39 1.53 1.66 -4.06
N ALA A 40 0.68 0.99 -3.28
CA ALA A 40 0.53 1.26 -1.84
C ALA A 40 1.80 0.90 -1.04
N THR A 41 2.46 -0.22 -1.35
CA THR A 41 3.70 -0.61 -0.65
C THR A 41 4.90 0.24 -1.08
N SER A 42 4.93 0.71 -2.33
CA SER A 42 6.00 1.59 -2.84
C SER A 42 5.96 2.98 -2.20
N SER A 43 4.80 3.47 -1.75
CA SER A 43 4.70 4.80 -1.12
C SER A 43 5.54 4.89 0.17
N GLY A 44 5.55 3.84 0.99
CA GLY A 44 6.42 3.75 2.17
C GLY A 44 7.90 3.65 1.80
N ALA A 45 8.22 2.81 0.81
CA ALA A 45 9.60 2.63 0.33
C ALA A 45 10.20 3.91 -0.27
N ASN A 46 9.38 4.75 -0.90
CA ASN A 46 9.81 6.05 -1.45
C ASN A 46 9.93 7.13 -0.38
N TYR A 47 9.22 7.01 0.74
CA TYR A 47 9.32 7.96 1.85
C TYR A 47 10.59 7.75 2.69
N SER A 48 11.00 6.49 2.91
CA SER A 48 12.23 6.15 3.64
C SER A 48 13.50 6.88 3.16
N PRO A 49 13.85 6.94 1.86
CA PRO A 49 15.03 7.65 1.38
C PRO A 49 14.91 9.19 1.46
N CYS A 50 13.70 9.75 1.52
CA CYS A 50 13.49 11.19 1.69
C CYS A 50 13.65 11.66 3.15
N GLN A 51 13.76 10.71 4.09
CA GLN A 51 13.95 10.96 5.53
C GLN A 51 15.43 10.90 5.95
N ILE A 52 16.34 10.51 5.04
CA ILE A 52 17.79 10.46 5.20
C ILE A 52 18.39 11.81 4.81
#